data_AF-A0A8C5KBM6-F1
#
_entry.id   AF-A0A8C5KBM6-F1
#
_cell.length_a   1.000
_cell.length_b   1.000
_cell.length_c   1.000
_cell.angle_alpha   90.00
_cell.angle_beta   90.00
_cell.angle_gamma   90.00
#
_symmetry.space_group_name_H-M   'P 1'
#
loop_
_entity.id
_entity.type
_entity.pdbx_description
1 polymer ?
#
loop_
_entity_poly.entity_id
_entity_poly.type
_entity_poly.pdbx_seq_one_letter_code
_entity_poly.pdbx_strand_id
1 'polypeptide(L)'
;MEPEEGSALWRLHKLPPERGAPLLHKIIDGLCGRAYPRHQDYLNVWNSAEWRNVIEDVTKFFKAVVGKNFSDEEALEQLSQLNSCHQETILKCLKLALSSDKIATLQMPLLNLHLDVKENGDVKPYSVEMSKEELHMLITSLEAANKVVLQLK
;
A
#
# COMPACT_ATOMS: atom_id res chain seq x y z
N MET A 1 8.33 27.23 -8.75
CA MET A 1 8.05 26.35 -9.89
C MET A 1 6.57 26.02 -9.77
N GLU A 2 5.73 26.52 -10.68
CA GLU A 2 4.31 26.20 -10.62
C GLU A 2 4.10 24.73 -10.99
N PRO A 3 3.22 23.99 -10.31
CA PRO A 3 2.95 22.60 -10.63
C PRO A 3 2.33 22.51 -12.03
N GLU A 4 2.87 21.64 -12.89
CA GLU A 4 2.33 21.45 -14.23
C GLU A 4 0.89 20.91 -14.13
N GLU A 5 -0.08 21.65 -14.68
CA GLU A 5 -1.47 21.22 -14.78
C GLU A 5 -1.55 19.91 -15.56
N GLY A 6 -1.71 18.79 -14.84
CA GLY A 6 -1.83 17.47 -15.45
C GLY A 6 -1.07 16.35 -14.76
N SER A 7 -0.14 16.65 -13.85
CA SER A 7 0.61 15.62 -13.12
C SER A 7 -0.22 14.92 -12.02
N ALA A 8 0.08 13.67 -11.68
CA ALA A 8 -0.63 13.00 -10.60
C ALA A 8 -0.54 13.83 -9.30
N LEU A 9 -1.64 13.94 -8.54
CA LEU A 9 -1.73 14.66 -7.26
C LEU A 9 -1.63 16.20 -7.30
N TRP A 10 -1.41 16.86 -8.45
CA TRP A 10 -1.25 18.32 -8.52
C TRP A 10 -2.39 19.10 -7.85
N ARG A 11 -3.61 18.56 -7.94
CA ARG A 11 -4.84 19.15 -7.42
C ARG A 11 -4.83 19.32 -5.90
N LEU A 12 -4.00 18.56 -5.18
CA LEU A 12 -3.83 18.71 -3.73
C LEU A 12 -3.26 20.07 -3.34
N HIS A 13 -2.65 20.82 -4.27
CA HIS A 13 -2.26 22.22 -4.02
C HIS A 13 -3.42 23.14 -3.66
N LYS A 14 -4.62 22.86 -4.19
CA LYS A 14 -5.82 23.67 -3.91
C LYS A 14 -6.31 23.46 -2.48
N LEU A 15 -5.86 22.39 -1.82
CA LEU A 15 -6.32 22.03 -0.50
C LEU A 15 -5.63 22.90 0.57
N PRO A 16 -6.39 23.47 1.53
CA PRO A 16 -5.79 24.12 2.68
C PRO A 16 -4.94 23.13 3.50
N PRO A 17 -3.78 23.54 4.04
CA PRO A 17 -2.91 22.66 4.83
C PRO A 17 -3.63 21.93 5.96
N GLU A 18 -4.60 22.59 6.60
CA GLU A 18 -5.37 22.05 7.73
C GLU A 18 -6.31 20.90 7.32
N ARG A 19 -6.66 20.85 6.03
CA ARG A 19 -7.56 19.83 5.46
C ARG A 19 -6.82 18.69 4.76
N GLY A 20 -5.49 18.79 4.62
CA GLY A 20 -4.61 17.76 4.04
C GLY A 20 -4.74 16.41 4.73
N ALA A 21 -4.30 16.33 5.99
CA ALA A 21 -4.34 15.09 6.78
C ALA A 21 -5.77 14.48 6.87
N PRO A 22 -6.82 15.26 7.20
CA PRO A 22 -8.18 14.71 7.28
C PRO A 22 -8.68 14.08 5.98
N LEU A 23 -8.41 14.71 4.82
CA LEU A 23 -8.79 14.15 3.53
C LEU A 23 -8.07 12.82 3.26
N LEU A 24 -6.75 12.81 3.43
CA LEU A 24 -5.92 11.63 3.16
C LEU A 24 -6.32 10.46 4.06
N HIS A 25 -6.52 10.71 5.36
CA HIS A 25 -7.01 9.68 6.29
C HIS A 25 -8.37 9.11 5.86
N LYS A 26 -9.30 9.94 5.36
CA LYS A 26 -10.58 9.44 4.85
C LYS A 26 -10.45 8.63 3.56
N ILE A 27 -9.51 8.99 2.68
CA ILE A 27 -9.24 8.20 1.47
C ILE A 27 -8.65 6.86 1.86
N ILE A 28 -7.68 6.86 2.79
CA ILE A 28 -7.11 5.64 3.38
C ILE A 28 -8.21 4.78 4.03
N ASP A 29 -9.12 5.39 4.81
CA ASP A 29 -10.28 4.70 5.36
C ASP A 29 -11.10 3.99 4.28
N GLY A 30 -11.40 4.70 3.19
CA GLY A 30 -12.07 4.14 2.03
C GLY A 30 -11.33 2.95 1.41
N LEU A 31 -10.00 3.04 1.29
CA LEU A 31 -9.16 1.94 0.80
C LEU A 31 -9.24 0.72 1.72
N CYS A 32 -9.32 0.92 3.04
CA CYS A 32 -9.55 -0.13 4.04
C CYS A 32 -10.97 -0.71 4.07
N GLY A 33 -11.82 -0.39 3.09
CA GLY A 33 -13.22 -0.82 3.06
C GLY A 33 -14.13 -0.06 4.03
N ARG A 34 -13.68 1.07 4.59
CA ARG A 34 -14.52 1.99 5.37
C ARG A 34 -15.09 3.08 4.45
N ALA A 35 -15.58 4.17 5.04
CA ALA A 35 -16.21 5.25 4.27
C ALA A 35 -15.18 6.18 3.60
N TYR A 36 -15.31 6.36 2.29
CA TYR A 36 -14.63 7.40 1.52
C TYR A 36 -15.08 8.81 1.95
N PRO A 37 -14.25 9.85 1.73
CA PRO A 37 -14.66 11.22 1.98
C PRO A 37 -15.84 11.62 1.09
N ARG A 38 -16.70 12.50 1.60
CA ARG A 38 -17.87 12.98 0.88
C ARG A 38 -17.51 14.25 0.14
N HIS A 39 -17.89 14.33 -1.14
CA HIS A 39 -17.64 15.53 -1.95
C HIS A 39 -18.25 16.80 -1.33
N GLN A 40 -19.38 16.67 -0.63
CA GLN A 40 -20.06 17.78 0.05
C GLN A 40 -19.15 18.58 0.99
N ASP A 41 -18.17 17.94 1.62
CA ASP A 41 -17.25 18.56 2.57
C ASP A 41 -16.15 19.42 1.88
N TYR A 42 -16.03 19.28 0.55
CA TYR A 42 -14.96 19.87 -0.29
C TYR A 42 -15.48 20.64 -1.51
N LEU A 43 -16.78 20.96 -1.56
CA LEU A 43 -17.40 21.70 -2.67
C LEU A 43 -16.79 23.09 -2.91
N ASN A 44 -16.20 23.70 -1.88
CA ASN A 44 -15.52 24.99 -1.96
C ASN A 44 -14.10 24.90 -2.54
N VAL A 45 -13.54 23.70 -2.72
CA VAL A 45 -12.18 23.47 -3.24
C VAL A 45 -12.23 22.89 -4.65
N TRP A 46 -13.11 21.91 -4.88
CA TRP A 46 -13.20 21.18 -6.14
C TRP A 46 -14.63 21.00 -6.62
N ASN A 47 -14.84 21.14 -7.93
CA ASN A 47 -16.07 20.70 -8.56
C ASN A 47 -16.16 19.17 -8.64
N SER A 48 -17.30 18.62 -9.07
CA SER A 48 -17.54 17.17 -9.07
C SER A 48 -16.58 16.37 -9.96
N ALA A 49 -16.13 16.95 -11.09
CA ALA A 49 -15.19 16.29 -11.98
C ALA A 49 -13.77 16.30 -11.39
N GLU A 50 -13.34 17.43 -10.86
CA GLU A 50 -12.06 17.56 -10.16
C GLU A 50 -11.99 16.63 -8.94
N TRP A 51 -13.05 16.57 -8.14
CA TRP A 51 -13.12 15.70 -6.97
C TRP A 51 -12.92 14.23 -7.32
N ARG A 52 -13.59 13.75 -8.38
CA ARG A 52 -13.40 12.38 -8.86
C ARG A 52 -11.93 12.11 -9.20
N ASN A 53 -11.30 13.04 -9.92
CA ASN A 53 -9.89 12.92 -10.29
C ASN A 53 -8.97 12.96 -9.05
N VAL A 54 -9.27 13.79 -8.04
CA VAL A 54 -8.51 13.80 -6.78
C VAL A 54 -8.57 12.44 -6.09
N ILE A 55 -9.76 11.87 -5.93
CA ILE A 55 -9.92 10.55 -5.31
C ILE A 55 -9.18 9.47 -6.11
N GLU A 56 -9.29 9.50 -7.44
CA GLU A 56 -8.63 8.56 -8.31
C GLU A 56 -7.10 8.67 -8.24
N ASP A 57 -6.55 9.88 -8.37
CA ASP A 57 -5.10 10.14 -8.34
C ASP A 57 -4.49 9.75 -6.99
N VAL A 58 -5.12 10.14 -5.89
CA VAL A 58 -4.67 9.78 -4.54
C VAL A 58 -4.78 8.27 -4.32
N THR A 59 -5.87 7.63 -4.75
CA THR A 59 -6.02 6.18 -4.65
C THR A 59 -4.94 5.43 -5.42
N LYS A 60 -4.66 5.85 -6.67
CA LYS A 60 -3.60 5.26 -7.49
C LYS A 60 -2.23 5.44 -6.84
N PHE A 61 -1.96 6.62 -6.30
CA PHE A 61 -0.71 6.88 -5.58
C PHE A 61 -0.55 5.96 -4.37
N PHE A 62 -1.53 5.88 -3.48
CA PHE A 62 -1.46 5.00 -2.30
C PHE A 62 -1.29 3.53 -2.70
N LYS A 63 -2.00 3.06 -3.73
CA LYS A 63 -1.81 1.70 -4.25
C LYS A 63 -0.40 1.46 -4.80
N ALA A 64 0.17 2.43 -5.51
CA ALA A 64 1.52 2.33 -6.04
C ALA A 64 2.57 2.30 -4.92
N VAL A 65 2.44 3.17 -3.92
CA VAL A 65 3.34 3.25 -2.76
C VAL A 65 3.31 1.94 -1.96
N VAL A 66 2.10 1.43 -1.66
CA VAL A 66 1.93 0.17 -0.92
C VAL A 66 2.41 -1.03 -1.74
N GLY A 67 2.05 -1.11 -3.01
CA GLY A 67 2.39 -2.26 -3.86
C GLY A 67 3.87 -2.35 -4.25
N LYS A 68 4.62 -1.25 -4.18
CA LYS A 68 6.04 -1.20 -4.57
C LYS A 68 7.01 -1.09 -3.38
N ASN A 69 6.52 -1.03 -2.13
CA ASN A 69 7.34 -0.78 -0.94
C ASN A 69 8.25 0.45 -1.12
N PHE A 70 7.69 1.60 -1.48
CA PHE A 70 8.48 2.82 -1.70
C PHE A 70 9.33 3.18 -0.48
N SER A 71 10.53 3.70 -0.75
CA SER A 71 11.30 4.41 0.26
C SER A 71 10.70 5.80 0.55
N ASP A 72 11.09 6.41 1.67
CA ASP A 72 10.67 7.77 2.02
C ASP A 72 11.09 8.77 0.93
N GLU A 73 12.26 8.58 0.31
CA GLU A 73 12.79 9.41 -0.77
C GLU A 73 11.95 9.32 -2.06
N GLU A 74 11.56 8.10 -2.47
CA GLU A 74 10.73 7.89 -3.67
C GLU A 74 9.33 8.48 -3.49
N ALA A 75 8.77 8.37 -2.28
CA ALA A 75 7.50 8.99 -1.95
C ALA A 75 7.59 10.53 -1.99
N LEU A 76 8.66 11.11 -1.44
CA LEU A 76 8.90 12.55 -1.49
C LEU A 76 9.13 13.07 -2.91
N GLU A 77 9.80 12.31 -3.77
CA GLU A 77 9.99 12.68 -5.18
C GLU A 77 8.66 12.78 -5.93
N GLN A 78 7.73 11.86 -5.70
CA GLN A 78 6.36 11.94 -6.26
C GLN A 78 5.56 13.14 -5.73
N LEU A 79 5.86 13.57 -4.50
CA LEU A 79 5.23 14.70 -3.85
C LEU A 79 5.99 16.01 -4.03
N SER A 80 7.11 16.00 -4.78
CA SER A 80 8.02 17.14 -4.98
C SER A 80 7.34 18.38 -5.51
N GLN A 81 6.22 18.20 -6.21
CA GLN A 81 5.41 19.29 -6.74
C GLN A 81 4.66 20.02 -5.63
N LEU A 82 4.27 19.36 -4.55
CA LEU A 82 3.56 19.93 -3.40
C LEU A 82 4.48 20.77 -2.50
N ASN A 83 3.90 21.67 -1.71
CA ASN A 83 4.66 22.37 -0.68
C ASN A 83 5.11 21.44 0.46
N SER A 84 6.16 21.84 1.20
CA SER A 84 6.77 21.04 2.26
C SER A 84 5.77 20.61 3.35
N CYS A 85 4.83 21.47 3.72
CA CYS A 85 3.80 21.16 4.72
C CYS A 85 2.89 20.00 4.26
N HIS A 86 2.45 20.01 3.00
CA HIS A 86 1.67 18.94 2.42
C HIS A 86 2.49 17.65 2.27
N GLN A 87 3.76 17.76 1.84
CA GLN A 87 4.67 16.60 1.74
C GLN A 87 4.84 15.89 3.08
N GLU A 88 5.17 16.62 4.15
CA GLU A 88 5.33 16.06 5.50
C GLU A 88 4.03 15.39 5.98
N THR A 89 2.89 16.04 5.75
CA THR A 89 1.58 15.52 6.13
C THR A 89 1.25 14.22 5.41
N ILE A 90 1.46 14.18 4.08
CA ILE A 90 1.21 12.99 3.26
C ILE A 90 2.16 11.86 3.64
N LEU A 91 3.45 12.15 3.82
CA LEU A 91 4.44 11.15 4.22
C LEU A 91 4.11 10.55 5.59
N LYS A 92 3.67 11.38 6.54
CA LYS A 92 3.21 10.90 7.85
C LYS A 92 1.98 10.00 7.73
N CYS A 93 1.00 10.39 6.92
CA CYS A 93 -0.18 9.55 6.64
C CYS A 93 0.20 8.23 5.95
N LEU A 94 1.16 8.25 5.01
CA LEU A 94 1.69 7.05 4.34
C LEU A 94 2.35 6.10 5.33
N LYS A 95 3.21 6.60 6.21
CA LYS A 95 3.86 5.79 7.25
C LYS A 95 2.85 5.13 8.19
N LEU A 96 1.85 5.88 8.63
CA LEU A 96 0.76 5.36 9.46
C LEU A 96 -0.10 4.32 8.72
N ALA A 97 -0.31 4.52 7.42
CA ALA A 97 -1.02 3.57 6.59
C ALA A 97 -0.23 2.27 6.41
N LEU A 98 1.06 2.36 6.06
CA LEU A 98 1.95 1.21 5.88
C LEU A 98 2.21 0.45 7.18
N SER A 99 2.21 1.14 8.33
CA SER A 99 2.29 0.49 9.65
C SER A 99 0.96 -0.13 10.10
N SER A 100 -0.13 0.05 9.36
CA SER A 100 -1.42 -0.54 9.69
C SER A 100 -1.55 -1.91 9.02
N ASP A 101 -1.72 -2.96 9.83
CA ASP A 101 -1.95 -4.34 9.38
C ASP A 101 -3.10 -4.47 8.36
N LYS A 102 -4.03 -3.52 8.36
CA LYS A 102 -5.21 -3.49 7.48
C LYS A 102 -4.94 -2.96 6.07
N ILE A 103 -3.88 -2.19 5.84
CA ILE A 103 -3.52 -1.67 4.51
C ILE A 103 -2.43 -2.53 3.89
N ALA A 104 -1.50 -3.04 4.72
CA ALA A 104 -0.58 -4.09 4.31
C ALA A 104 -1.33 -5.30 3.70
N THR A 105 -2.51 -5.64 4.24
CA THR A 105 -3.38 -6.71 3.72
C THR A 105 -4.18 -6.36 2.47
N LEU A 106 -4.32 -5.09 2.08
CA LEU A 106 -5.22 -4.70 0.97
C LEU A 106 -4.76 -5.17 -0.41
N GLN A 107 -3.46 -5.34 -0.63
CA GLN A 107 -2.91 -5.87 -1.88
C GLN A 107 -1.57 -6.59 -1.68
N MET A 108 -1.42 -7.42 -0.65
CA MET A 108 -0.35 -8.42 -0.67
C MET A 108 -0.78 -9.52 -1.65
N PRO A 109 -0.13 -9.66 -2.84
CA PRO A 109 -0.40 -10.79 -3.70
C PRO A 109 -0.05 -12.06 -2.92
N LEU A 110 -1.06 -12.90 -2.70
CA LEU A 110 -0.85 -14.20 -2.08
C LEU A 110 -0.38 -15.18 -3.16
N LEU A 111 0.63 -15.96 -2.81
CA LEU A 111 1.15 -17.04 -3.63
C LEU A 111 0.40 -18.32 -3.28
N ASN A 112 -0.07 -19.03 -4.30
CA ASN A 112 -0.55 -20.40 -4.14
C ASN A 112 0.61 -21.37 -4.36
N LEU A 113 1.13 -21.92 -3.27
CA LEU A 113 2.20 -22.93 -3.28
C LEU A 113 1.57 -24.33 -3.41
N HIS A 114 1.93 -25.04 -4.47
CA HIS A 114 1.58 -26.45 -4.65
C HIS A 114 2.75 -27.34 -4.23
N LEU A 115 2.50 -28.28 -3.33
CA LEU A 115 3.48 -29.25 -2.82
C LEU A 115 2.96 -30.67 -2.98
N ASP A 116 3.74 -31.51 -3.65
CA ASP A 116 3.50 -32.94 -3.70
C ASP A 116 4.28 -33.62 -2.57
N VAL A 117 3.58 -34.05 -1.53
CA VAL A 117 4.18 -34.65 -0.33
C VAL A 117 3.97 -36.16 -0.36
N LYS A 118 5.07 -36.90 -0.21
CA LYS A 118 5.03 -38.36 -0.12
C LYS A 118 4.80 -38.81 1.33
N GLU A 119 3.65 -39.40 1.59
CA GLU A 119 3.25 -39.97 2.88
C GLU A 119 3.00 -41.47 2.73
N ASN A 120 3.67 -42.31 3.50
CA ASN A 120 3.48 -43.77 3.51
C ASN A 120 3.61 -44.46 2.14
N GLY A 121 4.32 -43.85 1.20
CA GLY A 121 4.48 -44.39 -0.16
C GLY A 121 3.63 -43.67 -1.22
N ASP A 122 2.55 -43.02 -0.81
CA ASP A 122 1.63 -42.30 -1.68
C ASP A 122 1.99 -40.82 -1.77
N VAL A 123 1.88 -40.24 -2.98
CA VAL A 123 2.11 -38.80 -3.20
C VAL A 123 0.78 -38.06 -3.16
N LYS A 124 0.67 -37.09 -2.27
CA LYS A 124 -0.53 -36.24 -2.11
C LYS A 124 -0.21 -34.78 -2.45
N PRO A 125 -1.03 -34.12 -3.29
CA PRO A 125 -0.88 -32.71 -3.57
C PRO A 125 -1.50 -31.87 -2.44
N TYR A 126 -0.80 -30.82 -2.03
CA TYR A 126 -1.26 -29.81 -1.09
C TYR A 126 -1.15 -28.43 -1.73
N SER A 127 -2.16 -27.59 -1.53
CA SER A 127 -2.17 -26.21 -1.98
C SER A 127 -2.31 -25.30 -0.78
N VAL A 128 -1.38 -24.36 -0.63
CA VAL A 128 -1.40 -23.39 0.46
C VAL A 128 -1.25 -22.00 -0.12
N GLU A 129 -2.20 -21.14 0.20
CA GLU A 129 -2.12 -19.72 -0.10
C GLU A 129 -1.37 -19.01 1.03
N MET A 130 -0.33 -18.23 0.71
CA MET A 130 0.52 -17.56 1.70
C MET A 130 1.12 -16.25 1.18
N SER A 131 1.52 -15.36 2.09
CA SER A 131 2.25 -14.14 1.74
C SER A 131 3.72 -14.41 1.38
N LYS A 132 4.41 -13.39 0.86
CA LYS A 132 5.86 -13.45 0.59
C LYS A 132 6.66 -13.72 1.87
N GLU A 133 6.26 -13.11 2.98
CA GLU A 133 6.92 -13.22 4.28
C GLU A 133 6.72 -14.61 4.87
N GLU A 134 5.50 -15.16 4.79
CA GLU A 134 5.19 -16.53 5.21
C GLU A 134 5.96 -17.56 4.39
N LEU A 135 6.04 -17.38 3.06
CA LEU A 135 6.85 -18.23 2.19
C LEU A 135 8.33 -18.19 2.58
N HIS A 136 8.86 -17.00 2.90
CA HIS A 136 10.25 -16.87 3.34
C HIS A 136 10.49 -17.61 4.67
N MET A 137 9.59 -17.45 5.65
CA MET A 137 9.66 -18.19 6.92
C MET A 137 9.59 -19.71 6.72
N LEU A 138 8.74 -20.18 5.79
CA LEU A 138 8.64 -21.60 5.45
C LEU A 138 9.96 -22.12 4.86
N ILE A 139 10.54 -21.39 3.89
CA ILE A 139 11.83 -21.75 3.29
C ILE A 139 12.92 -21.82 4.35
N THR A 140 13.08 -20.79 5.18
CA THR A 140 14.08 -20.77 6.26
C THR A 140 13.91 -21.93 7.22
N SER A 141 12.66 -22.28 7.57
CA SER A 141 12.36 -23.41 8.45
C SER A 141 12.75 -24.75 7.80
N LEU A 142 12.46 -24.94 6.51
CA LEU A 142 12.83 -26.14 5.77
C LEU A 142 14.35 -26.27 5.59
N GLU A 143 15.05 -25.16 5.32
CA GLU A 143 16.51 -25.13 5.23
C GLU A 143 17.18 -25.50 6.55
N ALA A 144 16.69 -24.95 7.66
CA ALA A 144 17.18 -25.28 9.00
C ALA A 144 16.97 -26.76 9.33
N ALA A 145 15.79 -27.31 9.03
CA ALA A 145 15.51 -28.74 9.23
C ALA A 145 16.42 -29.62 8.35
N ASN A 146 16.59 -29.27 7.08
CA ASN A 146 17.47 -30.00 6.17
C ASN A 146 18.94 -29.98 6.65
N LYS A 147 19.40 -28.84 7.18
CA LYS A 147 20.74 -28.73 7.76
C LYS A 147 20.94 -29.71 8.93
N VAL A 148 19.96 -29.84 9.81
CA VAL A 148 20.00 -30.82 10.91
C VAL A 148 20.04 -32.25 10.37
N VAL A 149 19.19 -32.58 9.39
CA VAL A 149 19.16 -33.92 8.76
C VAL A 149 20.50 -34.27 8.11
N LEU A 150 21.16 -33.32 7.45
CA LEU A 150 22.46 -33.54 6.82
C LEU A 150 23.58 -33.75 7.85
N GLN A 151 23.48 -33.17 9.04
CA GLN A 151 24.45 -33.40 10.13
C GLN A 151 24.26 -34.75 10.84
N LEU A 152 23.09 -35.37 10.67
CA LEU A 152 22.77 -36.69 11.21
C LEU A 152 23.16 -37.84 10.27
N LYS A 153 23.60 -37.53 9.05
CA LYS A 153 24.16 -38.49 8.09
C LYS A 153 25.67 -38.57 8.23
#